data_AF-A0A319CY54-F1
#
_entry.id   AF-A0A319CY54-F1
#
_cell.length_a   1.000
_cell.length_b   1.000
_cell.length_c   1.000
_cell.angle_alpha   90.00
_cell.angle_beta   90.00
_cell.angle_gamma   90.00
#
_symmetry.space_group_name_H-M   'P 1'
#
loop_
_entity.id
_entity.type
_entity.pdbx_description
1 polymer ?
#
loop_
_entity_poly.entity_id
_entity_poly.type
_entity_poly.pdbx_seq_one_letter_code
_entity_poly.pdbx_strand_id
1 'polypeptide(L)'
;MVRPQKEEANERMSDAVTESLLDGHSRTSRYYNLERNSCWGFSCGQQLCRALHLILLSTLIAFLIAYIVILQHDHLVHQLRAPGPVLSPPQLSSSTLPHTGHLPRPSAHWTDCGSSPEEAISKGCRYDVILVAWVPADCFDEELMESYLAEVEYPFWLDRAMQQPTTLTEVRRGIHPVVFSNQEFHMAHCAYFLEMSIRGFRQRRVWDNTTLDMEHMRHCARTVRDHWLPEMGYSPLHMVWHSCGRPEE
;
A
#
# COMPACT_ATOMS: atom_id res chain seq x y z
N MET A 1 -60.94 -57.95 79.27
CA MET A 1 -60.56 -57.47 77.92
C MET A 1 -60.73 -55.96 77.90
N VAL A 2 -59.64 -55.20 78.09
CA VAL A 2 -59.37 -53.84 77.57
C VAL A 2 -57.90 -53.58 77.93
N ARG A 3 -56.98 -53.56 76.95
CA ARG A 3 -55.59 -53.11 77.14
C ARG A 3 -55.60 -51.56 77.07
N PRO A 4 -54.85 -50.82 77.90
CA PRO A 4 -55.09 -49.40 78.11
C PRO A 4 -54.55 -48.55 76.95
N GLN A 5 -55.29 -47.51 76.58
CA GLN A 5 -55.03 -46.56 75.48
C GLN A 5 -53.71 -45.74 75.57
N LYS A 6 -52.84 -46.01 76.54
CA LYS A 6 -51.55 -45.32 76.70
C LYS A 6 -50.39 -45.97 75.96
N GLU A 7 -50.47 -47.25 75.61
CA GLU A 7 -49.41 -47.94 74.85
C GLU A 7 -49.49 -47.67 73.33
N GLU A 8 -50.70 -47.60 72.76
CA GLU A 8 -50.92 -47.30 71.32
C GLU A 8 -50.50 -45.88 70.90
N ALA A 9 -50.48 -44.92 71.84
CA ALA A 9 -50.06 -43.55 71.56
C ALA A 9 -48.53 -43.39 71.56
N ASN A 10 -47.80 -44.29 72.24
CA ASN A 10 -46.34 -44.23 72.34
C ASN A 10 -45.65 -44.91 71.14
N GLU A 11 -46.23 -46.00 70.62
CA GLU A 11 -45.76 -46.66 69.39
C GLU A 11 -45.98 -45.78 68.14
N ARG A 12 -47.13 -45.10 68.01
CA ARG A 12 -47.40 -44.18 66.89
C ARG A 12 -46.50 -42.94 66.85
N MET A 13 -46.02 -42.47 68.00
CA MET A 13 -45.12 -41.31 68.08
C MET A 13 -43.66 -41.71 67.83
N SER A 14 -43.26 -42.92 68.20
CA SER A 14 -41.97 -43.54 67.85
C SER A 14 -41.82 -43.71 66.33
N ASP A 15 -42.83 -44.26 65.66
CA ASP A 15 -42.76 -44.52 64.22
C ASP A 15 -42.75 -43.22 63.39
N ALA A 16 -43.53 -42.21 63.78
CA ALA A 16 -43.55 -40.91 63.10
C ALA A 16 -42.25 -40.09 63.25
N VAL A 17 -41.53 -40.23 64.38
CA VAL A 17 -40.23 -39.59 64.60
C VAL A 17 -39.12 -40.29 63.82
N THR A 18 -39.22 -41.62 63.66
CA THR A 18 -38.23 -42.43 62.92
C THR A 18 -38.36 -42.22 61.41
N GLU A 19 -39.59 -42.05 60.89
CA GLU A 19 -39.86 -41.73 59.48
C GLU A 19 -39.38 -40.32 59.10
N SER A 20 -39.53 -39.34 60.01
CA SER A 20 -39.02 -37.97 59.80
C SER A 20 -37.50 -37.84 59.86
N LEU A 21 -36.79 -38.70 60.61
CA LEU A 21 -35.33 -38.70 60.71
C LEU A 21 -34.65 -39.44 59.52
N LEU A 22 -35.31 -40.43 58.94
CA LEU A 22 -34.83 -41.13 57.73
C LEU A 22 -35.01 -40.29 56.45
N ASP A 23 -36.03 -39.43 56.39
CA ASP A 23 -36.24 -38.49 55.28
C ASP A 23 -35.27 -37.29 55.28
N GLY A 24 -34.72 -36.93 56.45
CA GLY A 24 -33.69 -35.88 56.59
C GLY A 24 -32.32 -36.28 56.02
N HIS A 25 -31.98 -37.57 56.07
CA HIS A 25 -30.72 -38.09 55.51
C HIS A 25 -30.78 -38.35 54.00
N SER A 26 -31.98 -38.52 53.41
CA SER A 26 -32.14 -38.73 51.96
C SER A 26 -32.16 -37.42 51.15
N ARG A 27 -32.58 -36.30 51.75
CA ARG A 27 -32.64 -34.98 51.10
C ARG A 27 -31.33 -34.19 51.16
N THR A 28 -30.51 -34.39 52.19
CA THR A 28 -29.20 -33.70 52.31
C THR A 28 -28.14 -34.30 51.39
N SER A 29 -28.23 -35.59 51.03
CA SER A 29 -27.35 -36.20 50.03
C SER A 29 -27.61 -35.69 48.60
N ARG A 30 -28.82 -35.21 48.29
CA ARG A 30 -29.18 -34.75 46.94
C ARG A 30 -28.67 -33.34 46.61
N TYR A 31 -28.44 -32.50 47.61
CA TYR A 31 -27.89 -31.14 47.41
C TYR A 31 -26.35 -31.10 47.41
N TYR A 32 -25.66 -32.03 48.07
CA TYR A 32 -24.19 -32.10 48.03
C TYR A 32 -23.62 -32.89 46.83
N ASN A 33 -24.46 -33.56 46.04
CA ASN A 33 -24.04 -34.36 44.88
C ASN A 33 -24.27 -33.68 43.52
N LEU A 34 -24.88 -32.49 43.47
CA LEU A 34 -25.11 -31.76 42.21
C LEU A 34 -23.94 -30.87 41.77
N GLU A 35 -22.90 -30.70 42.59
CA GLU A 35 -21.74 -29.87 42.25
C GLU A 35 -20.45 -30.65 41.93
N ARG A 36 -20.46 -32.00 41.96
CA ARG A 36 -19.18 -32.75 41.90
C ARG A 36 -18.88 -33.56 40.65
N ASN A 37 -19.80 -33.82 39.71
CA ASN A 37 -19.47 -34.73 38.60
C ASN A 37 -20.13 -34.36 37.25
N SER A 38 -19.69 -33.26 36.63
CA SER A 38 -19.77 -33.09 35.16
C SER A 38 -18.55 -32.36 34.61
N CYS A 39 -17.38 -32.59 35.20
CA CYS A 39 -16.10 -32.35 34.56
C CYS A 39 -15.59 -33.72 34.11
N TRP A 40 -15.90 -34.10 32.87
CA TRP A 40 -15.39 -35.28 32.16
C TRP A 40 -14.08 -35.84 32.76
N GLY A 41 -14.19 -36.85 33.64
CA GLY A 41 -13.13 -37.75 34.10
C GLY A 41 -11.80 -37.18 34.64
N PHE A 42 -11.65 -35.87 34.89
CA PHE A 42 -10.37 -35.26 35.26
C PHE A 42 -10.56 -34.20 36.34
N SER A 43 -9.66 -34.14 37.32
CA SER A 43 -9.75 -33.17 38.43
C SER A 43 -9.81 -31.74 37.90
N CYS A 44 -10.49 -30.83 38.58
CA CYS A 44 -10.63 -29.42 38.18
C CYS A 44 -9.26 -28.77 37.84
N GLY A 45 -8.19 -29.13 38.57
CA GLY A 45 -6.82 -28.70 38.28
C GLY A 45 -6.24 -29.25 36.96
N GLN A 46 -6.64 -30.45 36.53
CA GLN A 46 -6.20 -31.05 35.28
C GLN A 46 -6.87 -30.43 34.05
N GLN A 47 -8.13 -29.99 34.18
CA GLN A 47 -8.82 -29.26 33.11
C GLN A 47 -8.23 -27.85 32.94
N LEU A 48 -7.92 -27.16 34.04
CA LEU A 48 -7.25 -25.87 34.02
C LEU A 48 -5.84 -25.97 33.41
N CYS A 49 -5.05 -26.98 33.80
CA CYS A 49 -3.73 -27.24 33.20
C CYS A 49 -3.80 -27.50 31.69
N ARG A 50 -4.79 -28.28 31.23
CA ARG A 50 -4.99 -28.54 29.80
C ARG A 50 -5.39 -27.27 29.05
N ALA A 51 -6.28 -26.46 29.61
CA ALA A 51 -6.67 -25.19 29.00
C ALA A 51 -5.48 -24.23 28.88
N LEU A 52 -4.67 -24.08 29.94
CA LEU A 52 -3.45 -23.27 29.92
C LEU A 52 -2.42 -23.80 28.92
N HIS A 53 -2.23 -25.12 28.86
CA HIS A 53 -1.33 -25.74 27.90
C HIS A 53 -1.79 -25.49 26.45
N LEU A 54 -3.08 -25.55 26.16
CA LEU A 54 -3.63 -25.27 24.83
C LEU A 54 -3.47 -23.78 24.45
N ILE A 55 -3.64 -22.86 25.40
CA ILE A 55 -3.43 -21.42 25.19
C ILE A 55 -1.95 -21.12 24.94
N LEU A 56 -1.04 -21.72 25.72
CA LEU A 56 0.40 -21.56 25.50
C LEU A 56 0.83 -22.17 24.15
N LEU A 57 0.29 -23.33 23.78
CA LEU A 57 0.58 -23.94 22.49
C LEU A 57 0.05 -23.09 21.33
N SER A 58 -1.18 -22.56 21.43
CA SER A 58 -1.76 -21.74 20.37
C SER A 58 -1.03 -20.41 20.17
N THR A 59 -0.61 -19.77 21.27
CA THR A 59 0.21 -18.54 21.21
C THR A 59 1.59 -18.81 20.61
N LEU A 60 2.27 -19.88 21.00
CA LEU A 60 3.55 -20.27 20.41
C LEU A 60 3.44 -20.58 18.91
N ILE A 61 2.38 -21.28 18.50
CA ILE A 61 2.12 -21.56 17.07
C ILE A 61 1.87 -20.24 16.32
N ALA A 62 1.10 -19.31 16.88
CA ALA A 62 0.85 -18.01 16.25
C ALA A 62 2.15 -17.20 16.06
N PHE A 63 3.03 -17.18 17.06
CA PHE A 63 4.35 -16.53 16.93
C PHE A 63 5.24 -17.21 15.90
N LEU A 64 5.23 -18.55 15.84
CA LEU A 64 5.99 -19.31 14.84
C LEU A 64 5.49 -19.00 13.42
N ILE A 65 4.18 -18.95 13.21
CA ILE A 65 3.58 -18.58 11.92
C ILE A 65 3.98 -17.16 11.53
N ALA A 66 3.85 -16.19 12.45
CA ALA A 66 4.25 -14.81 12.19
C ALA A 66 5.75 -14.70 11.83
N TYR A 67 6.61 -15.43 12.54
CA TYR A 67 8.04 -15.48 12.25
C TYR A 67 8.34 -16.07 10.86
N ILE A 68 7.67 -17.17 10.48
CA ILE A 68 7.80 -17.76 9.13
C ILE A 68 7.36 -16.77 8.05
N VAL A 69 6.25 -16.05 8.25
CA VAL A 69 5.77 -15.02 7.31
C VAL A 69 6.80 -13.90 7.15
N ILE A 70 7.41 -13.44 8.26
CA ILE A 70 8.47 -12.42 8.21
C ILE A 70 9.68 -12.93 7.42
N LEU A 71 10.14 -14.16 7.65
CA LEU A 71 11.24 -14.75 6.90
C LEU A 71 10.92 -14.93 5.41
N GLN A 72 9.68 -15.31 5.08
CA GLN A 72 9.23 -15.45 3.70
C GLN A 72 9.16 -14.09 2.99
N HIS A 73 8.68 -13.05 3.69
CA HIS A 73 8.66 -11.68 3.16
C HIS A 73 10.08 -11.16 2.92
N ASP A 74 11.00 -11.37 3.86
CA ASP A 74 12.40 -10.98 3.72
C ASP A 74 13.08 -11.70 2.55
N HIS A 75 12.86 -13.01 2.40
CA HIS A 75 13.36 -13.76 1.24
C HIS A 75 12.79 -13.24 -0.09
N LEU A 76 11.48 -12.95 -0.14
CA LEU A 76 10.83 -12.40 -1.34
C LEU A 76 11.38 -11.01 -1.68
N VAL A 77 11.54 -10.13 -0.69
CA VAL A 77 12.16 -8.81 -0.85
C VAL A 77 13.61 -8.94 -1.32
N HIS A 78 14.37 -9.89 -0.81
CA HIS A 78 15.73 -10.17 -1.26
C HIS A 78 15.80 -10.71 -2.69
N GLN A 79 14.82 -11.51 -3.13
CA GLN A 79 14.74 -11.95 -4.53
C GLN A 79 14.33 -10.82 -5.48
N LEU A 80 13.41 -9.94 -5.07
CA LEU A 80 13.01 -8.76 -5.84
C LEU A 80 14.11 -7.69 -5.89
N ARG A 81 14.96 -7.61 -4.86
CA ARG A 81 16.12 -6.70 -4.78
C ARG A 81 17.40 -7.31 -5.34
N ALA A 82 17.40 -8.59 -5.69
CA ALA A 82 18.56 -9.20 -6.34
C ALA A 82 18.81 -8.42 -7.63
N PRO A 83 19.98 -7.79 -7.80
CA PRO A 83 20.28 -7.09 -9.04
C PRO A 83 20.19 -8.11 -10.17
N GLY A 84 19.28 -7.87 -11.11
CA GLY A 84 19.24 -8.64 -12.36
C GLY A 84 20.62 -8.65 -13.01
N PRO A 85 20.92 -9.61 -13.90
CA PRO A 85 22.17 -9.60 -14.64
C PRO A 85 22.30 -8.23 -15.31
N VAL A 86 23.28 -7.45 -14.85
CA VAL A 86 23.66 -6.19 -15.47
C VAL A 86 24.07 -6.58 -16.89
N LEU A 87 23.15 -6.40 -17.84
CA LEU A 87 23.49 -6.34 -19.25
C LEU A 87 24.56 -5.26 -19.32
N SER A 88 25.80 -5.70 -19.58
CA SER A 88 26.91 -4.79 -19.76
C SER A 88 26.47 -3.76 -20.81
N PRO A 89 26.74 -2.46 -20.59
CA PRO A 89 26.45 -1.46 -21.60
C PRO A 89 27.01 -1.97 -22.93
N PRO A 90 26.26 -1.92 -24.04
CA PRO A 90 26.83 -2.23 -25.34
C PRO A 90 28.09 -1.38 -25.46
N GLN A 91 29.23 -2.04 -25.67
CA GLN A 91 30.50 -1.39 -25.95
C GLN A 91 30.24 -0.49 -27.15
N LEU A 92 30.10 0.82 -26.90
CA LEU A 92 29.89 1.80 -27.94
C LEU A 92 31.19 1.86 -28.72
N SER A 93 31.24 1.04 -29.77
CA SER A 93 32.29 1.06 -30.75
C SER A 93 32.42 2.51 -31.19
N SER A 94 33.61 3.08 -30.98
CA SER A 94 33.94 4.45 -31.36
C SER A 94 33.91 4.57 -32.88
N SER A 95 32.71 4.67 -33.42
CA SER A 95 32.45 5.04 -34.80
C SER A 95 32.57 6.55 -34.86
N THR A 96 33.68 7.02 -35.41
CA THR A 96 33.92 8.40 -35.79
C THR A 96 32.81 8.86 -36.73
N LEU A 97 31.77 9.49 -36.17
CA LEU A 97 30.74 10.17 -36.95
C LEU A 97 31.31 11.51 -37.44
N PRO A 98 31.14 11.88 -38.72
CA PRO A 98 31.55 13.18 -39.23
C PRO A 98 30.82 14.27 -38.45
N HIS A 99 31.58 15.16 -37.82
CA HIS A 99 31.06 16.30 -37.08
C HIS A 99 30.55 17.38 -38.05
N THR A 100 29.49 17.08 -38.78
CA THR A 100 28.75 18.04 -39.61
C THR A 100 27.27 17.89 -39.31
N GLY A 101 26.91 18.43 -38.15
CA GLY A 101 25.56 18.46 -37.63
C GLY A 101 25.57 19.30 -36.37
N HIS A 102 25.74 20.62 -36.53
CA HIS A 102 25.47 21.54 -35.44
C HIS A 102 23.99 21.41 -35.11
N LEU A 103 23.66 20.65 -34.05
CA LEU A 103 22.41 20.90 -33.34
C LEU A 103 22.42 22.38 -32.95
N PRO A 104 21.35 23.14 -33.24
CA PRO A 104 21.27 24.53 -32.83
C PRO A 104 21.59 24.61 -31.35
N ARG A 105 22.53 25.49 -30.98
CA ARG A 105 22.75 25.82 -29.57
C ARG A 105 21.40 26.32 -29.05
N PRO A 106 20.79 25.69 -28.03
CA PRO A 106 19.52 26.16 -27.50
C PRO A 106 19.67 27.63 -27.13
N SER A 107 18.78 28.46 -27.67
CA SER A 107 18.87 29.90 -27.50
C SER A 107 18.77 30.23 -26.01
N ALA A 108 19.45 31.30 -25.57
CA ALA A 108 19.30 31.82 -24.21
C ALA A 108 17.91 32.40 -23.94
N HIS A 109 17.00 32.33 -24.92
CA HIS A 109 15.66 32.86 -24.85
C HIS A 109 14.68 31.76 -24.47
N TRP A 110 13.83 32.04 -23.49
CA TRP A 110 12.75 31.14 -23.11
C TRP A 110 11.80 30.94 -24.29
N THR A 111 11.58 29.68 -24.68
CA THR A 111 10.62 29.32 -25.74
C THR A 111 9.41 28.63 -25.09
N ASP A 112 8.20 29.10 -25.37
CA ASP A 112 6.95 28.55 -24.82
C ASP A 112 6.21 27.65 -25.83
N CYS A 113 5.29 26.83 -25.32
CA CYS A 113 4.41 25.96 -26.13
C CYS A 113 3.01 26.52 -26.37
N GLY A 114 2.77 27.79 -26.06
CA GLY A 114 1.46 28.39 -26.19
C GLY A 114 0.48 27.95 -25.12
N SER A 115 -0.81 27.97 -25.48
CA SER A 115 -1.93 27.76 -24.55
C SER A 115 -2.98 26.75 -25.04
N SER A 116 -2.74 26.10 -26.18
CA SER A 116 -3.58 25.03 -26.71
C SER A 116 -2.72 23.92 -27.35
N PRO A 117 -3.24 22.67 -27.45
CA PRO A 117 -2.54 21.59 -28.15
C PRO A 117 -2.21 21.94 -29.60
N GLU A 118 -3.12 22.62 -30.30
CA GLU A 118 -2.93 23.04 -31.69
C GLU A 118 -1.78 24.06 -31.80
N GLU A 119 -1.72 25.02 -30.88
CA GLU A 119 -0.65 25.99 -30.80
C GLU A 119 0.69 25.30 -30.49
N ALA A 120 0.72 24.39 -29.51
CA ALA A 120 1.90 23.63 -29.14
C ALA A 120 2.46 22.81 -30.32
N ILE A 121 1.59 22.13 -31.06
CA ILE A 121 1.97 21.42 -32.29
C ILE A 121 2.53 22.40 -33.34
N SER A 122 1.88 23.56 -33.52
CA SER A 122 2.35 24.56 -34.49
C SER A 122 3.71 25.15 -34.13
N LYS A 123 4.05 25.20 -32.84
CA LYS A 123 5.35 25.62 -32.30
C LYS A 123 6.40 24.49 -32.25
N GLY A 124 6.05 23.28 -32.68
CA GLY A 124 6.97 22.14 -32.66
C GLY A 124 7.21 21.53 -31.28
N CYS A 125 6.33 21.80 -30.31
CA CYS A 125 6.40 21.19 -29.00
C CYS A 125 6.02 19.70 -29.03
N ARG A 126 6.50 18.96 -28.02
CA ARG A 126 6.22 17.55 -27.81
C ARG A 126 5.43 17.40 -26.51
N TYR A 127 4.47 16.48 -26.48
CA TYR A 127 3.71 16.18 -25.27
C TYR A 127 4.45 15.12 -24.46
N ASP A 128 4.85 15.46 -23.24
CA ASP A 128 5.46 14.55 -22.28
C ASP A 128 4.35 13.99 -21.39
N VAL A 129 4.13 12.68 -21.50
CA VAL A 129 3.07 11.98 -20.76
C VAL A 129 3.37 11.94 -19.27
N ILE A 130 4.63 11.73 -18.89
CA ILE A 130 5.00 11.62 -17.48
C ILE A 130 4.90 12.98 -16.83
N LEU A 131 5.35 14.05 -17.48
CA LEU A 131 5.16 15.43 -16.98
C LEU A 131 3.71 15.91 -17.08
N VAL A 132 2.89 15.27 -17.92
CA VAL A 132 1.55 15.75 -18.29
C VAL A 132 1.63 17.19 -18.82
N ALA A 133 2.54 17.45 -19.76
CA ALA A 133 2.83 18.81 -20.22
C ALA A 133 3.25 18.87 -21.69
N TRP A 134 2.94 19.99 -22.34
CA TRP A 134 3.55 20.35 -23.62
C TRP A 134 4.90 21.02 -23.38
N VAL A 135 5.96 20.43 -23.92
CA VAL A 135 7.36 20.82 -23.69
C VAL A 135 8.03 21.18 -25.02
N PRO A 136 8.81 22.27 -25.10
CA PRO A 136 9.58 22.59 -26.29
C PRO A 136 10.53 21.44 -26.66
N ALA A 137 10.73 21.20 -27.97
CA ALA A 137 11.52 20.05 -28.45
C ALA A 137 12.93 19.97 -27.86
N ASP A 138 13.57 21.12 -27.61
CA ASP A 138 14.92 21.20 -27.01
C ASP A 138 14.98 20.70 -25.55
N CYS A 139 13.84 20.71 -24.85
CA CYS A 139 13.70 20.28 -23.45
C CYS A 139 13.07 18.88 -23.32
N PHE A 140 12.54 18.29 -24.40
CA PHE A 140 11.87 17.00 -24.37
C PHE A 140 12.86 15.83 -24.39
N ASP A 141 12.80 14.95 -23.40
CA ASP A 141 13.61 13.72 -23.33
C ASP A 141 12.76 12.48 -23.62
N GLU A 142 12.57 12.20 -24.92
CA GLU A 142 11.76 11.07 -25.40
C GLU A 142 12.24 9.72 -24.87
N GLU A 143 13.56 9.52 -24.78
CA GLU A 143 14.16 8.28 -24.27
C GLU A 143 13.76 8.04 -22.81
N LEU A 144 13.86 9.09 -21.98
CA LEU A 144 13.49 9.01 -20.56
C LEU A 144 12.00 8.79 -20.37
N MET A 145 11.15 9.52 -21.10
CA MET A 145 9.70 9.37 -21.00
C MET A 145 9.28 7.94 -21.36
N GLU A 146 9.80 7.41 -22.46
CA GLU A 146 9.48 6.04 -22.89
C GLU A 146 10.00 4.98 -21.92
N SER A 147 11.15 5.19 -21.26
CA SER A 147 11.64 4.24 -20.26
C SER A 147 10.69 4.14 -19.06
N TYR A 148 10.19 5.26 -18.55
CA TYR A 148 9.23 5.27 -17.42
C TYR A 148 7.88 4.64 -17.80
N LEU A 149 7.42 4.85 -19.04
CA LEU A 149 6.18 4.25 -19.56
C LEU A 149 6.31 2.75 -19.86
N ALA A 150 7.54 2.25 -20.07
CA ALA A 150 7.79 0.84 -20.32
C ALA A 150 7.92 0.00 -19.04
N GLU A 151 8.24 0.63 -17.90
CA GLU A 151 8.42 -0.07 -16.62
C GLU A 151 7.09 -0.54 -16.02
N VAL A 152 6.05 0.28 -16.12
CA VAL A 152 4.74 0.04 -15.49
C VAL A 152 3.62 0.48 -16.44
N GLU A 153 2.58 -0.34 -16.53
CA GLU A 153 1.35 0.05 -17.22
C GLU A 153 0.48 0.90 -16.29
N TYR A 154 0.54 2.22 -16.46
CA TYR A 154 -0.23 3.15 -15.63
C TYR A 154 -1.68 3.25 -16.07
N PRO A 155 -2.65 3.17 -15.13
CA PRO A 155 -4.05 3.40 -15.45
C PRO A 155 -4.35 4.91 -15.51
N PHE A 156 -5.21 5.32 -16.45
CA PHE A 156 -5.61 6.71 -16.61
C PHE A 156 -7.13 6.85 -16.67
N TRP A 157 -7.63 7.98 -16.17
CA TRP A 157 -9.04 8.36 -16.22
C TRP A 157 -9.21 9.83 -16.62
N LEU A 158 -10.34 10.13 -17.26
CA LEU A 158 -10.72 11.50 -17.66
C LEU A 158 -11.55 12.22 -16.59
N ASP A 159 -11.94 11.52 -15.53
CA ASP A 159 -12.75 12.05 -14.45
C ASP A 159 -12.15 11.72 -13.07
N ARG A 160 -12.40 12.61 -12.11
CA ARG A 160 -11.95 12.45 -10.72
C ARG A 160 -12.51 11.20 -10.05
N ALA A 161 -13.71 10.76 -10.44
CA ALA A 161 -14.36 9.60 -9.83
C ALA A 161 -13.82 8.27 -10.37
N MET A 162 -12.86 8.29 -11.30
CA MET A 162 -12.23 7.12 -11.92
C MET A 162 -13.25 6.20 -12.62
N GLN A 163 -14.28 6.78 -13.23
CA GLN A 163 -15.35 6.05 -13.92
C GLN A 163 -15.20 6.05 -15.45
N GLN A 164 -14.37 6.94 -15.99
CA GLN A 164 -14.09 7.09 -17.42
C GLN A 164 -12.62 6.71 -17.69
N PRO A 165 -12.31 5.39 -17.73
CA PRO A 165 -10.96 4.94 -18.04
C PRO A 165 -10.57 5.36 -19.45
N THR A 166 -9.29 5.64 -19.64
CA THR A 166 -8.72 5.99 -20.93
C THR A 166 -7.41 5.23 -21.18
N THR A 167 -6.92 5.28 -22.41
CA THR A 167 -5.71 4.55 -22.83
C THR A 167 -4.50 5.47 -22.84
N LEU A 168 -3.30 4.90 -22.72
CA LEU A 168 -2.05 5.64 -22.91
C LEU A 168 -2.01 6.33 -24.29
N THR A 169 -2.51 5.67 -25.34
CA THR A 169 -2.61 6.26 -26.69
C THR A 169 -3.45 7.54 -26.70
N GLU A 170 -4.53 7.57 -25.92
CA GLU A 170 -5.38 8.76 -25.81
C GLU A 170 -4.71 9.86 -24.99
N VAL A 171 -4.05 9.51 -23.88
CA VAL A 171 -3.29 10.48 -23.06
C VAL A 171 -2.14 11.12 -23.86
N ARG A 172 -1.44 10.33 -24.69
CA ARG A 172 -0.35 10.82 -25.57
C ARG A 172 -0.77 11.92 -26.55
N ARG A 173 -2.07 12.07 -26.81
CA ARG A 173 -2.58 13.16 -27.65
C ARG A 173 -2.42 14.53 -27.00
N GLY A 174 -2.31 14.60 -25.67
CA GLY A 174 -2.15 15.85 -24.94
C GLY A 174 -3.32 16.82 -25.10
N ILE A 175 -4.53 16.32 -25.37
CA ILE A 175 -5.74 17.13 -25.60
C ILE A 175 -6.62 17.26 -24.35
N HIS A 176 -6.36 16.47 -23.31
CA HIS A 176 -7.13 16.48 -22.07
C HIS A 176 -6.48 17.45 -21.08
N PRO A 177 -7.20 18.47 -20.57
CA PRO A 177 -6.62 19.47 -19.69
C PRO A 177 -6.23 18.91 -18.31
N VAL A 178 -6.84 17.80 -17.91
CA VAL A 178 -6.54 17.07 -16.68
C VAL A 178 -6.64 15.59 -16.98
N VAL A 179 -5.68 14.82 -16.50
CA VAL A 179 -5.75 13.35 -16.47
C VAL A 179 -5.57 12.90 -15.02
N PHE A 180 -6.33 11.88 -14.64
CA PHE A 180 -6.25 11.27 -13.33
C PHE A 180 -5.53 9.93 -13.46
N SER A 181 -4.66 9.61 -12.50
CA SER A 181 -3.98 8.33 -12.44
C SER A 181 -3.83 7.86 -10.99
N ASN A 182 -3.27 6.67 -10.81
CA ASN A 182 -3.02 6.09 -9.50
C ASN A 182 -1.83 6.75 -8.81
N GLN A 183 -1.61 6.38 -7.54
CA GLN A 183 -0.50 6.90 -6.74
C GLN A 183 0.87 6.51 -7.31
N GLU A 184 0.97 5.34 -7.94
CA GLU A 184 2.21 4.86 -8.55
C GLU A 184 2.68 5.77 -9.69
N PHE A 185 1.77 6.19 -10.57
CA PHE A 185 2.08 7.17 -11.61
C PHE A 185 2.55 8.51 -11.04
N HIS A 186 1.96 8.98 -9.94
CA HIS A 186 2.40 10.21 -9.30
C HIS A 186 3.83 10.10 -8.73
N MET A 187 4.22 8.92 -8.26
CA MET A 187 5.60 8.69 -7.83
C MET A 187 6.57 8.63 -8.98
N ALA A 188 6.18 7.96 -10.06
CA ALA A 188 6.93 7.96 -11.31
C ALA A 188 7.15 9.38 -11.83
N HIS A 189 6.10 10.22 -11.83
CA HIS A 189 6.17 11.65 -12.16
C HIS A 189 7.19 12.41 -11.28
N CYS A 190 7.15 12.22 -9.96
CA CYS A 190 8.11 12.87 -9.05
C CYS A 190 9.56 12.39 -9.27
N ALA A 191 9.76 11.08 -9.46
CA ALA A 191 11.07 10.51 -9.74
C ALA A 191 11.61 10.99 -11.11
N TYR A 192 10.74 11.09 -12.10
CA TYR A 192 11.05 11.59 -13.43
C TYR A 192 11.58 13.03 -13.39
N PHE A 193 10.92 13.94 -12.65
CA PHE A 193 11.42 15.31 -12.45
C PHE A 193 12.84 15.34 -11.86
N LEU A 194 13.13 14.48 -10.87
CA LEU A 194 14.46 14.37 -10.27
C LEU A 194 15.50 13.84 -11.25
N GLU A 195 15.16 12.80 -12.03
CA GLU A 195 16.08 12.24 -13.01
C GLU A 195 16.34 13.20 -14.18
N MET A 196 15.29 13.86 -14.68
CA MET A 196 15.41 14.88 -15.71
C MET A 196 16.31 16.03 -15.21
N SER A 197 16.15 16.45 -13.95
CA SER A 197 17.04 17.39 -13.26
C SER A 197 18.50 16.93 -13.22
N ILE A 198 18.78 15.65 -13.00
CA ILE A 198 20.18 15.17 -13.00
C ILE A 198 20.72 15.08 -14.44
N ARG A 199 19.92 14.57 -15.39
CA ARG A 199 20.30 14.42 -16.80
C ARG A 199 20.62 15.76 -17.43
N GLY A 200 19.76 16.76 -17.27
CA GLY A 200 20.03 18.08 -17.83
C GLY A 200 21.26 18.76 -17.23
N PHE A 201 21.58 18.55 -15.93
CA PHE A 201 22.80 19.09 -15.32
C PHE A 201 24.04 18.43 -15.92
N ARG A 202 24.02 17.09 -16.03
CA ARG A 202 25.14 16.32 -16.60
C ARG A 202 25.37 16.62 -18.08
N GLN A 203 24.30 16.83 -18.83
CA GLN A 203 24.33 17.04 -20.28
C GLN A 203 24.40 18.53 -20.67
N ARG A 204 24.34 19.45 -19.70
CA ARG A 204 24.25 20.90 -19.92
C ARG A 204 23.09 21.29 -20.85
N ARG A 205 21.96 20.57 -20.72
CA ARG A 205 20.73 20.88 -21.46
C ARG A 205 20.06 22.13 -20.89
N VAL A 206 19.18 22.70 -21.70
CA VAL A 206 18.21 23.70 -21.26
C VAL A 206 17.11 23.02 -20.44
N TRP A 207 16.50 23.81 -19.57
CA TRP A 207 15.53 23.36 -18.59
C TRP A 207 14.16 23.89 -18.93
N ASP A 208 13.12 23.09 -18.70
CA ASP A 208 11.80 23.68 -18.57
C ASP A 208 11.67 24.44 -17.24
N ASN A 209 10.80 25.45 -17.24
CA ASN A 209 10.52 26.31 -16.09
C ASN A 209 9.98 25.53 -14.87
N THR A 210 9.15 24.51 -15.08
CA THR A 210 8.54 23.74 -13.99
C THR A 210 9.56 22.86 -13.28
N THR A 211 10.51 22.26 -14.00
CA THR A 211 11.61 21.48 -13.41
C THR A 211 12.50 22.34 -12.51
N LEU A 212 12.60 23.64 -12.79
CA LEU A 212 13.33 24.59 -11.95
C LEU A 212 12.46 25.24 -10.86
N ASP A 213 11.16 24.94 -10.81
CA ASP A 213 10.26 25.54 -9.84
C ASP A 213 10.45 24.93 -8.45
N MET A 214 10.88 25.77 -7.51
CA MET A 214 11.19 25.33 -6.15
C MET A 214 9.95 24.97 -5.34
N GLU A 215 8.77 25.46 -5.69
CA GLU A 215 7.53 25.05 -5.00
C GLU A 215 7.14 23.63 -5.42
N HIS A 216 7.19 23.34 -6.72
CA HIS A 216 6.94 22.03 -7.30
C HIS A 216 7.96 21.01 -6.76
N MET A 217 9.26 21.32 -6.79
CA MET A 217 10.28 20.41 -6.26
C MET A 217 10.13 20.16 -4.75
N ARG A 218 9.68 21.14 -3.97
CA ARG A 218 9.35 20.93 -2.56
C ARG A 218 8.12 20.05 -2.38
N HIS A 219 7.12 20.16 -3.26
CA HIS A 219 5.98 19.25 -3.28
C HIS A 219 6.46 17.82 -3.56
N CYS A 220 7.20 17.58 -4.64
CA CYS A 220 7.75 16.26 -4.97
C CYS A 220 8.58 15.68 -3.82
N ALA A 221 9.48 16.48 -3.23
CA ALA A 221 10.29 16.03 -2.11
C ALA A 221 9.45 15.62 -0.89
N ARG A 222 8.36 16.35 -0.60
CA ARG A 222 7.42 15.97 0.46
C ARG A 222 6.62 14.73 0.09
N THR A 223 6.10 14.63 -1.12
CA THR A 223 5.34 13.46 -1.60
C THR A 223 6.18 12.18 -1.53
N VAL A 224 7.46 12.25 -1.90
CA VAL A 224 8.42 11.13 -1.78
C VAL A 224 8.70 10.79 -0.32
N ARG A 225 8.90 11.80 0.54
CA ARG A 225 9.18 11.60 1.97
C ARG A 225 7.96 11.06 2.73
N ASP A 226 6.79 11.59 2.45
CA ASP A 226 5.54 11.39 3.19
C ASP A 226 4.70 10.27 2.57
N HIS A 227 5.30 9.43 1.71
CA HIS A 227 4.69 8.32 0.96
C HIS A 227 4.03 7.22 1.82
N TRP A 228 3.90 7.47 3.12
CA TRP A 228 3.26 6.65 4.13
C TRP A 228 1.90 7.20 4.62
N LEU A 229 1.43 8.36 4.14
CA LEU A 229 0.12 8.90 4.51
C LEU A 229 -0.92 8.66 3.39
N PRO A 230 -2.00 7.92 3.65
CA PRO A 230 -3.03 7.60 2.68
C PRO A 230 -4.00 8.79 2.55
N GLU A 231 -3.55 9.95 2.08
CA GLU A 231 -4.45 11.12 2.08
C GLU A 231 -5.30 11.31 0.83
N MET A 232 -5.04 10.63 -0.30
CA MET A 232 -6.01 10.54 -1.39
C MET A 232 -5.79 9.27 -2.19
N GLY A 233 -6.85 8.51 -2.48
CA GLY A 233 -6.79 7.34 -3.37
C GLY A 233 -6.50 7.67 -4.85
N TYR A 234 -6.10 8.91 -5.15
CA TYR A 234 -5.75 9.41 -6.48
C TYR A 234 -4.93 10.71 -6.34
N SER A 235 -4.12 11.01 -7.34
CA SER A 235 -3.36 12.27 -7.41
C SER A 235 -3.73 13.01 -8.68
N PRO A 236 -4.35 14.21 -8.60
CA PRO A 236 -4.70 14.97 -9.79
C PRO A 236 -3.44 15.58 -10.41
N LEU A 237 -3.22 15.33 -11.70
CA LEU A 237 -2.13 15.95 -12.46
C LEU A 237 -2.74 16.92 -13.47
N HIS A 238 -2.39 18.19 -13.30
CA HIS A 238 -2.89 19.27 -14.14
C HIS A 238 -1.94 19.48 -15.30
N MET A 239 -2.50 19.58 -16.51
CA MET A 239 -1.69 19.93 -17.67
C MET A 239 -1.17 21.36 -17.53
N VAL A 240 0.14 21.53 -17.67
CA VAL A 240 0.84 22.81 -17.57
C VAL A 240 1.65 23.09 -18.83
N TRP A 241 1.90 24.38 -19.08
CA TRP A 241 2.61 24.86 -20.26
C TRP A 241 4.04 25.21 -19.88
N HIS A 242 4.99 24.44 -20.41
CA HIS A 242 6.39 24.59 -20.05
C HIS A 242 7.10 25.58 -20.98
N SER A 243 8.09 26.30 -20.44
CA SER A 243 8.99 27.17 -21.21
C SER A 243 10.43 26.71 -21.04
N CYS A 244 11.26 26.76 -22.09
CA CYS A 244 12.60 26.15 -22.10
C CYS A 244 13.73 27.20 -22.16
N GLY A 245 14.72 27.15 -21.27
CA GLY A 245 15.83 28.12 -21.21
C GLY A 245 17.01 27.71 -20.32
N ARG A 246 18.03 28.57 -20.18
CA ARG A 246 19.07 28.41 -19.14
C ARG A 246 18.72 29.30 -17.94
N PRO A 247 18.87 28.81 -16.70
CA PRO A 247 18.87 29.69 -15.54
C PRO A 247 20.01 30.71 -15.67
N GLU A 248 19.72 31.97 -15.37
CA GLU A 248 20.73 33.03 -15.33
C GLU A 248 21.76 32.70 -14.22
N GLU A 249 23.04 32.92 -14.51
CA GLU A 249 24.18 32.63 -13.60
C GLU A 249 24.18 33.51 -12.34
#